data_AF-A0A326GE81-F1
#
_entry.id   AF-A0A326GE81-F1
#
_cell.length_a   1.000
_cell.length_b   1.000
_cell.length_c   1.000
_cell.angle_alpha   90.00
_cell.angle_beta   90.00
_cell.angle_gamma   90.00
#
_symmetry.space_group_name_H-M   'P 1'
#
loop_
_entity.id
_entity.type
_entity.pdbx_description
1 polymer ?
#
loop_
_entity_poly.entity_id
_entity_poly.type
_entity_poly.pdbx_seq_one_letter_code
_entity_poly.pdbx_strand_id
1 'polypeptide(L)'
;MPGQTPATPKQLPLDLGIEVERVVGGIEMGVLENGIPYLTQRGLAEMTGAARRSIQELTEEWQEAQATGVWRGRMQFFRDALSKSGFDEPRLYIEINKDGSPHYAYPDVVCMAMVEYFAFEAQRTNETALRNFRNLARYGLQKFIYDALGYVPEDPWKLFNARVSLLKDSVPVGYFSIFKESTGLVVDLINAGLPVNQYTIPDGSVGGTWGRYWTANDLAAKYGDRIEYLHYYPSEYPQSASNPQRANAYPDHALAEFRHWFHTTYLPTKYPAYILKKASLLPGGVGDARQLAAMYEPKAIEDSR
;
A
#
# COMPACT_ATOMS: atom_id res chain seq x y z
N MET A 1 -66.85 -1.51 -5.04
CA MET A 1 -65.83 -0.48 -4.73
C MET A 1 -64.59 -1.19 -4.20
N PRO A 2 -63.39 -0.77 -4.61
CA PRO A 2 -62.28 -1.65 -4.96
C PRO A 2 -61.44 -2.12 -3.77
N GLY A 3 -60.88 -3.32 -3.92
CA GLY A 3 -60.00 -3.97 -2.96
C GLY A 3 -58.72 -3.16 -2.72
N GLN A 4 -58.42 -2.95 -1.44
CA GLN A 4 -57.17 -2.35 -1.01
C GLN A 4 -56.01 -3.29 -1.37
N THR A 5 -55.14 -2.81 -2.25
CA THR A 5 -53.85 -3.43 -2.55
C THR A 5 -52.99 -3.37 -1.27
N PRO A 6 -52.30 -4.45 -0.87
CA PRO A 6 -51.37 -4.38 0.26
C PRO A 6 -50.26 -3.37 -0.04
N ALA A 7 -49.98 -2.48 0.91
CA ALA A 7 -48.89 -1.52 0.79
C ALA A 7 -47.57 -2.29 0.70
N THR A 8 -46.88 -2.18 -0.43
CA THR A 8 -45.49 -2.64 -0.59
C THR A 8 -44.64 -1.89 0.45
N PRO A 9 -43.84 -2.55 1.28
CA PRO A 9 -42.93 -1.86 2.19
C PRO A 9 -41.92 -1.08 1.34
N LYS A 10 -42.13 0.23 1.20
CA LYS A 10 -41.08 1.13 0.72
C LYS A 10 -40.08 1.24 1.86
N GLN A 11 -38.88 0.72 1.66
CA GLN A 11 -37.74 1.03 2.50
C GLN A 11 -37.63 2.56 2.56
N LEU A 12 -37.88 3.14 3.74
CA LEU A 12 -37.61 4.55 3.97
C LEU A 12 -36.10 4.72 3.74
N PRO A 13 -35.66 5.70 2.92
CA PRO A 13 -34.25 5.94 2.74
C PRO A 13 -33.67 6.24 4.12
N LEU A 14 -32.83 5.32 4.60
CA LEU A 14 -32.00 5.58 5.77
C LEU A 14 -31.04 6.66 5.28
N ASP A 15 -31.24 7.91 5.73
CA ASP A 15 -30.33 9.01 5.45
C ASP A 15 -29.06 8.78 6.27
N LEU A 16 -28.26 7.82 5.81
CA LEU A 16 -26.98 7.46 6.39
C LEU A 16 -25.95 8.42 5.80
N GLY A 17 -25.50 9.36 6.62
CA GLY A 17 -24.40 10.23 6.27
C GLY A 17 -23.09 9.45 6.07
N ILE A 18 -22.12 10.14 5.46
CA ILE A 18 -20.76 9.65 5.30
C ILE A 18 -19.94 10.08 6.53
N GLU A 19 -19.48 9.14 7.34
CA GLU A 19 -18.56 9.43 8.46
C GLU A 19 -17.17 9.80 7.92
N VAL A 20 -16.66 9.00 6.99
CA VAL A 20 -15.38 9.25 6.34
C VAL A 20 -15.35 8.62 4.97
N GLU A 21 -14.80 9.35 4.00
CA GLU A 21 -14.54 8.84 2.66
C GLU A 21 -13.21 9.38 2.14
N ARG A 22 -12.42 8.53 1.49
CA ARG A 22 -11.15 8.93 0.88
C ARG A 22 -10.72 7.94 -0.20
N VAL A 23 -9.78 8.36 -1.03
CA VAL A 23 -9.11 7.46 -1.98
C VAL A 23 -7.83 6.93 -1.33
N VAL A 24 -7.72 5.62 -1.20
CA VAL A 24 -6.52 4.93 -0.66
C VAL A 24 -6.00 3.98 -1.72
N GLY A 25 -4.76 4.16 -2.18
CA GLY A 25 -4.17 3.29 -3.21
C GLY A 25 -4.97 3.26 -4.52
N GLY A 26 -5.63 4.37 -4.88
CA GLY A 26 -6.50 4.46 -6.05
C GLY A 26 -7.93 3.93 -5.86
N ILE A 27 -8.22 3.30 -4.72
CA ILE A 27 -9.54 2.74 -4.40
C ILE A 27 -10.31 3.76 -3.56
N GLU A 28 -11.48 4.18 -4.06
CA GLU A 28 -12.39 5.06 -3.33
C GLU A 28 -13.27 4.25 -2.37
N MET A 29 -13.18 4.57 -1.09
CA MET A 29 -13.79 3.80 -0.01
C MET A 29 -14.24 4.72 1.12
N GLY A 30 -15.19 4.26 1.92
CA GLY A 30 -15.69 5.02 3.06
C GLY A 30 -16.33 4.16 4.13
N VAL A 31 -16.78 4.84 5.18
CA VAL A 31 -17.57 4.30 6.28
C VAL A 31 -18.77 5.23 6.46
N LEU A 32 -19.96 4.64 6.56
CA LEU A 32 -21.20 5.37 6.86
C LEU A 32 -21.28 5.70 8.36
N GLU A 33 -22.12 6.66 8.75
CA GLU A 33 -22.31 7.07 10.17
C GLU A 33 -22.73 5.92 11.10
N ASN A 34 -23.35 4.87 10.58
CA ASN A 34 -23.70 3.67 11.34
C ASN A 34 -22.56 2.63 11.41
N GLY A 35 -21.38 2.95 10.89
CA GLY A 35 -20.20 2.10 10.90
C GLY A 35 -20.08 1.11 9.75
N ILE A 36 -21.02 1.09 8.79
CA ILE A 36 -20.93 0.18 7.63
C ILE A 36 -19.77 0.62 6.72
N PRO A 37 -18.74 -0.22 6.52
CA PRO A 37 -17.71 0.05 5.53
C PRO A 37 -18.24 -0.25 4.12
N TYR A 38 -17.83 0.58 3.16
CA TYR A 38 -18.28 0.45 1.77
C TYR A 38 -17.21 0.85 0.76
N LEU A 39 -17.37 0.38 -0.48
CA LEU A 39 -16.71 0.95 -1.65
C LEU A 39 -17.73 1.70 -2.50
N THR A 40 -17.29 2.76 -3.18
CA THR A 40 -18.11 3.34 -4.25
C THR A 40 -18.09 2.41 -5.46
N GLN A 41 -19.00 2.61 -6.42
CA GLN A 41 -18.95 1.87 -7.68
C GLN A 41 -17.58 2.01 -8.39
N ARG A 42 -16.95 3.18 -8.26
CA ARG A 42 -15.61 3.42 -8.78
C ARG A 42 -14.57 2.62 -8.01
N GLY A 43 -14.56 2.70 -6.68
CA GLY A 43 -13.63 1.91 -5.86
C GLY A 43 -13.77 0.42 -6.09
N LEU A 44 -15.00 -0.07 -6.26
CA LEU A 44 -15.27 -1.49 -6.52
C LEU A 44 -14.79 -1.93 -7.90
N ALA A 45 -14.91 -1.07 -8.92
CA ALA A 45 -14.31 -1.32 -10.24
C ALA A 45 -12.78 -1.44 -10.17
N GLU A 46 -12.12 -0.54 -9.43
CA GLU A 46 -10.66 -0.62 -9.21
C GLU A 46 -10.27 -1.88 -8.41
N MET A 47 -11.05 -2.23 -7.39
CA MET A 47 -10.81 -3.40 -6.53
C MET A 47 -10.98 -4.72 -7.31
N THR A 48 -11.91 -4.79 -8.24
CA THR A 48 -12.19 -6.01 -9.04
C THR A 48 -11.43 -6.02 -10.36
N GLY A 49 -10.95 -4.88 -10.84
CA GLY A 49 -10.46 -4.70 -12.21
C GLY A 49 -11.54 -4.83 -13.29
N ALA A 50 -12.83 -4.88 -12.91
CA ALA A 50 -13.95 -4.94 -13.84
C ALA A 50 -14.36 -3.53 -14.29
N ALA A 51 -14.97 -3.42 -15.46
CA ALA A 51 -15.54 -2.15 -15.91
C ALA A 51 -16.72 -1.74 -15.00
N ARG A 52 -16.87 -0.43 -14.73
CA ARG A 52 -18.01 0.10 -13.94
C ARG A 52 -19.36 -0.34 -14.49
N ARG A 53 -19.49 -0.41 -15.82
CA ARG A 53 -20.67 -0.94 -16.50
C ARG A 53 -21.01 -2.37 -16.08
N SER A 54 -20.01 -3.24 -15.94
CA SER A 54 -20.24 -4.62 -15.48
C SER A 54 -20.74 -4.68 -14.04
N ILE A 55 -20.30 -3.76 -13.18
CA ILE A 55 -20.81 -3.61 -11.81
C ILE A 55 -22.26 -3.10 -11.81
N GLN A 56 -22.57 -2.15 -12.69
CA GLN A 56 -23.94 -1.66 -12.88
C GLN A 56 -24.88 -2.77 -13.35
N GLU A 57 -24.51 -3.50 -14.41
CA GLU A 57 -25.29 -4.62 -14.96
C GLU A 57 -25.55 -5.71 -13.89
N LEU A 58 -24.54 -6.04 -13.08
CA LEU A 58 -24.70 -6.96 -11.92
C LEU A 58 -25.74 -6.46 -10.92
N THR A 59 -25.76 -5.15 -10.67
CA THR A 59 -26.67 -4.51 -9.71
C THR A 59 -28.11 -4.47 -10.22
N GLU A 60 -28.29 -4.28 -11.53
CA GLU A 60 -29.60 -4.32 -12.20
C GLU A 60 -30.13 -5.77 -12.23
N GLU A 61 -29.31 -6.74 -12.60
CA GLU A 61 -29.67 -8.16 -12.58
C GLU A 61 -30.04 -8.66 -11.17
N TRP A 62 -29.34 -8.19 -10.13
CA TRP A 62 -29.69 -8.52 -8.74
C TRP A 62 -31.09 -8.04 -8.37
N GLN A 63 -31.41 -6.79 -8.71
CA GLN A 63 -32.73 -6.21 -8.45
C GLN A 63 -33.84 -6.96 -9.20
N GLU A 64 -33.58 -7.35 -10.46
CA GLU A 64 -34.52 -8.16 -11.24
C GLU A 64 -34.71 -9.56 -10.62
N ALA A 65 -33.62 -10.21 -10.21
CA ALA A 65 -33.67 -11.52 -9.56
C ALA A 65 -34.42 -11.48 -8.21
N GLN A 66 -34.20 -10.43 -7.41
CA GLN A 66 -34.97 -10.18 -6.18
C GLN A 66 -36.46 -9.97 -6.48
N ALA A 67 -36.79 -9.11 -7.44
CA ALA A 67 -38.19 -8.78 -7.78
C ALA A 67 -38.96 -9.98 -8.35
N THR A 68 -38.30 -10.85 -9.11
CA THR A 68 -38.92 -11.99 -9.79
C THR A 68 -38.80 -13.30 -9.02
N GLY A 69 -37.88 -13.39 -8.06
CA GLY A 69 -37.49 -14.63 -7.39
C GLY A 69 -36.72 -15.61 -8.28
N VAL A 70 -36.27 -15.18 -9.47
CA VAL A 70 -35.59 -16.04 -10.44
C VAL A 70 -34.07 -15.85 -10.34
N TRP A 71 -33.39 -16.87 -9.84
CA TRP A 71 -31.94 -16.86 -9.62
C TRP A 71 -31.24 -17.78 -10.61
N ARG A 72 -30.49 -17.21 -11.56
CA ARG A 72 -29.80 -17.96 -12.62
C ARG A 72 -28.38 -17.42 -12.88
N GLY A 73 -27.51 -18.29 -13.37
CA GLY A 73 -26.13 -17.93 -13.72
C GLY A 73 -25.41 -17.28 -12.54
N ARG A 74 -24.75 -16.15 -12.79
CA ARG A 74 -24.00 -15.41 -11.76
C ARG A 74 -24.85 -14.95 -10.58
N MET A 75 -26.15 -14.70 -10.76
CA MET A 75 -27.04 -14.30 -9.66
C MET A 75 -27.23 -15.41 -8.61
N GLN A 76 -27.11 -16.68 -9.01
CA GLN A 76 -27.15 -17.78 -8.05
C GLN A 76 -25.94 -17.76 -7.11
N PHE A 77 -24.74 -17.50 -7.65
CA PHE A 77 -23.54 -17.31 -6.84
C PHE A 77 -23.72 -16.17 -5.83
N PHE A 78 -24.17 -15.00 -6.29
CA PHE A 78 -24.35 -13.84 -5.40
C PHE A 78 -25.38 -14.12 -4.31
N ARG A 79 -26.50 -14.77 -4.64
CA ARG A 79 -27.51 -15.16 -3.64
C ARG A 79 -26.89 -16.05 -2.56
N ASP A 80 -26.14 -17.08 -2.97
CA ASP A 80 -25.56 -18.04 -2.05
C ASP A 80 -24.46 -17.41 -1.18
N ALA A 81 -23.64 -16.52 -1.75
CA ALA A 81 -22.58 -15.81 -1.02
C ALA A 81 -23.15 -14.77 -0.02
N LEU A 82 -24.13 -13.98 -0.45
CA LEU A 82 -24.70 -12.88 0.34
C LEU A 82 -25.64 -13.39 1.44
N SER A 83 -26.45 -14.43 1.16
CA SER A 83 -27.34 -15.01 2.17
C SER A 83 -26.59 -15.64 3.35
N LYS A 84 -25.42 -16.26 3.12
CA LYS A 84 -24.54 -16.76 4.19
C LYS A 84 -24.03 -15.64 5.11
N SER A 85 -23.94 -14.42 4.58
CA SER A 85 -23.53 -13.22 5.32
C SER A 85 -24.73 -12.45 5.91
N GLY A 86 -25.95 -13.00 5.80
CA GLY A 86 -27.17 -12.37 6.30
C GLY A 86 -27.67 -11.19 5.46
N PHE A 87 -27.18 -11.04 4.22
CA PHE A 87 -27.60 -9.96 3.32
C PHE A 87 -28.76 -10.41 2.43
N ASP A 88 -29.90 -9.70 2.52
CA ASP A 88 -31.11 -9.95 1.73
C ASP A 88 -31.76 -8.65 1.21
N GLU A 89 -30.97 -7.58 1.10
CA GLU A 89 -31.49 -6.28 0.66
C GLU A 89 -31.85 -6.30 -0.84
N PRO A 90 -32.90 -5.56 -1.25
CA PRO A 90 -33.34 -5.51 -2.65
C PRO A 90 -32.26 -4.94 -3.60
N ARG A 91 -31.35 -4.11 -3.07
CA ARG A 91 -30.28 -3.45 -3.82
C ARG A 91 -28.93 -3.85 -3.24
N LEU A 92 -27.93 -4.00 -4.10
CA LEU A 92 -26.53 -4.27 -3.72
C LEU A 92 -25.79 -3.05 -3.15
N TYR A 93 -26.45 -1.90 -3.07
CA TYR A 93 -25.90 -0.66 -2.56
C TYR A 93 -26.92 0.04 -1.66
N ILE A 94 -26.38 0.89 -0.79
CA ILE A 94 -27.11 1.89 -0.02
C ILE A 94 -26.99 3.21 -0.80
N GLU A 95 -28.12 3.85 -1.06
CA GLU A 95 -28.16 5.17 -1.69
C GLU A 95 -27.85 6.22 -0.64
N ILE A 96 -26.84 7.05 -0.87
CA ILE A 96 -26.37 8.10 0.03
C ILE A 96 -26.37 9.45 -0.68
N ASN A 97 -26.62 10.53 0.05
CA ASN A 97 -26.52 11.88 -0.50
C ASN A 97 -25.10 12.42 -0.32
N LYS A 98 -24.47 12.84 -1.41
CA LYS A 98 -23.16 13.50 -1.41
C LYS A 98 -23.19 14.69 -2.34
N ASP A 99 -22.83 15.87 -1.82
CA ASP A 99 -22.81 17.13 -2.58
C ASP A 99 -24.14 17.42 -3.32
N GLY A 100 -25.27 17.05 -2.70
CA GLY A 100 -26.61 17.22 -3.29
C GLY A 100 -26.96 16.25 -4.42
N SER A 101 -26.11 15.24 -4.68
CA SER A 101 -26.35 14.19 -5.68
C SER A 101 -26.43 12.81 -5.02
N PRO A 102 -27.23 11.88 -5.57
CA PRO A 102 -27.26 10.51 -5.09
C PRO A 102 -25.97 9.78 -5.48
N HIS A 103 -25.39 9.08 -4.53
CA HIS A 103 -24.22 8.22 -4.68
C HIS A 103 -24.56 6.82 -4.14
N TYR A 104 -23.78 5.81 -4.58
CA TYR A 104 -24.04 4.41 -4.25
C TYR A 104 -22.89 3.83 -3.44
N ALA A 105 -23.18 3.50 -2.19
CA ALA A 105 -22.29 2.83 -1.25
C ALA A 105 -22.54 1.32 -1.28
N TYR A 106 -21.59 0.55 -1.82
CA TYR A 106 -21.66 -0.91 -1.82
C TYR A 106 -21.06 -1.44 -0.51
N PRO A 107 -21.85 -2.07 0.38
CA PRO A 107 -21.33 -2.58 1.65
C PRO A 107 -20.20 -3.60 1.45
N ASP A 108 -19.34 -3.74 2.45
CA ASP A 108 -18.20 -4.68 2.44
C ASP A 108 -18.58 -6.11 2.08
N VAL A 109 -19.70 -6.63 2.58
CA VAL A 109 -20.20 -7.99 2.24
C VAL A 109 -20.46 -8.13 0.74
N VAL A 110 -21.00 -7.09 0.10
CA VAL A 110 -21.23 -7.04 -1.35
C VAL A 110 -19.91 -6.91 -2.09
N CYS A 111 -19.03 -6.05 -1.60
CA CYS A 111 -17.71 -5.83 -2.19
C CYS A 111 -16.89 -7.12 -2.20
N MET A 112 -16.86 -7.87 -1.10
CA MET A 112 -16.18 -9.16 -1.01
C MET A 112 -16.77 -10.19 -1.98
N ALA A 113 -18.10 -10.30 -2.06
CA ALA A 113 -18.75 -11.21 -3.00
C ALA A 113 -18.41 -10.87 -4.46
N MET A 114 -18.36 -9.58 -4.82
CA MET A 114 -17.98 -9.16 -6.18
C MET A 114 -16.50 -9.45 -6.47
N VAL A 115 -15.60 -9.17 -5.52
CA VAL A 115 -14.17 -9.49 -5.66
C VAL A 115 -13.96 -10.98 -5.82
N GLU A 116 -14.63 -11.82 -5.02
CA GLU A 116 -14.60 -13.27 -5.13
C GLU A 116 -15.12 -13.75 -6.49
N TYR A 117 -16.28 -13.25 -6.93
CA TYR A 117 -16.87 -13.60 -8.22
C TYR A 117 -15.89 -13.34 -9.37
N PHE A 118 -15.34 -12.13 -9.48
CA PHE A 118 -14.40 -11.80 -10.55
C PHE A 118 -13.04 -12.52 -10.41
N ALA A 119 -12.66 -12.94 -9.21
CA ALA A 119 -11.43 -13.69 -8.98
C ALA A 119 -11.54 -15.16 -9.41
N PHE A 120 -12.70 -15.82 -9.19
CA PHE A 120 -12.81 -17.28 -9.28
C PHE A 120 -13.96 -17.80 -10.14
N GLU A 121 -15.10 -17.11 -10.17
CA GLU A 121 -16.37 -17.66 -10.70
C GLU A 121 -16.76 -17.09 -12.07
N ALA A 122 -16.30 -15.87 -12.37
CA ALA A 122 -16.57 -15.24 -13.64
C ALA A 122 -16.01 -16.09 -14.80
N GLN A 123 -16.77 -16.16 -15.89
CA GLN A 123 -16.40 -16.94 -17.08
C GLN A 123 -15.00 -16.61 -17.62
N ARG A 124 -14.58 -15.34 -17.47
CA ARG A 124 -13.19 -14.90 -17.56
C ARG A 124 -12.81 -14.23 -16.24
N THR A 125 -11.93 -14.88 -15.49
CA THR A 125 -11.41 -14.35 -14.22
C THR A 125 -10.53 -13.11 -14.46
N ASN A 126 -10.42 -12.27 -13.43
CA ASN A 126 -9.66 -11.04 -13.45
C ASN A 126 -8.45 -11.13 -12.50
N GLU A 127 -7.24 -10.90 -13.03
CA GLU A 127 -6.01 -10.96 -12.24
C GLU A 127 -5.95 -9.91 -11.14
N THR A 128 -6.55 -8.73 -11.34
CA THR A 128 -6.65 -7.68 -10.31
C THR A 128 -7.57 -8.13 -9.19
N ALA A 129 -8.76 -8.68 -9.50
CA ALA A 129 -9.64 -9.27 -8.47
C ALA A 129 -8.93 -10.38 -7.71
N LEU A 130 -8.25 -11.31 -8.40
CA LEU A 130 -7.54 -12.41 -7.76
C LEU A 130 -6.42 -11.93 -6.82
N ARG A 131 -5.62 -10.94 -7.26
CA ARG A 131 -4.58 -10.31 -6.44
C ARG A 131 -5.18 -9.65 -5.21
N ASN A 132 -6.23 -8.85 -5.39
CA ASN A 132 -6.87 -8.12 -4.30
C ASN A 132 -7.58 -9.05 -3.32
N PHE A 133 -8.25 -10.11 -3.79
CA PHE A 133 -8.82 -11.15 -2.93
C PHE A 133 -7.75 -11.77 -2.02
N ARG A 134 -6.60 -12.16 -2.59
CA ARG A 134 -5.48 -12.73 -1.82
C ARG A 134 -4.88 -11.74 -0.82
N ASN A 135 -4.80 -10.47 -1.19
CA ASN A 135 -4.33 -9.41 -0.28
C ASN A 135 -5.29 -9.20 0.89
N LEU A 136 -6.60 -9.14 0.62
CA LEU A 136 -7.65 -9.01 1.63
C LEU A 136 -7.68 -10.22 2.56
N ALA A 137 -7.61 -11.45 2.03
CA ALA A 137 -7.56 -12.66 2.82
C ALA A 137 -6.32 -12.71 3.73
N ARG A 138 -5.15 -12.30 3.21
CA ARG A 138 -3.93 -12.20 4.00
C ARG A 138 -4.03 -11.14 5.10
N TYR A 139 -4.55 -9.96 4.76
CA TYR A 139 -4.77 -8.88 5.71
C TYR A 139 -5.74 -9.31 6.81
N GLY A 140 -6.86 -9.96 6.45
CA GLY A 140 -7.84 -10.49 7.39
C GLY A 140 -7.23 -11.52 8.35
N LEU A 141 -6.42 -12.45 7.84
CA LEU A 141 -5.71 -13.42 8.68
C LEU A 141 -4.71 -12.73 9.63
N GLN A 142 -3.91 -11.78 9.12
CA GLN A 142 -2.95 -11.05 9.95
C GLN A 142 -3.65 -10.24 11.04
N LYS A 143 -4.69 -9.49 10.67
CA LYS A 143 -5.50 -8.70 11.59
C LYS A 143 -6.13 -9.59 12.65
N PHE A 144 -6.69 -10.74 12.26
CA PHE A 144 -7.22 -11.71 13.21
C PHE A 144 -6.16 -12.19 14.21
N ILE A 145 -4.95 -12.55 13.75
CA ILE A 145 -3.86 -12.97 14.63
C ILE A 145 -3.45 -11.85 15.59
N TYR A 146 -3.32 -10.63 15.09
CA TYR A 146 -2.97 -9.46 15.90
C TYR A 146 -4.03 -9.17 16.96
N ASP A 147 -5.30 -9.08 16.56
CA ASP A 147 -6.42 -8.81 17.46
C ASP A 147 -6.57 -9.94 18.50
N ALA A 148 -6.42 -11.21 18.09
CA ALA A 148 -6.52 -12.38 18.98
C ALA A 148 -5.37 -12.45 20.02
N LEU A 149 -4.20 -11.94 19.68
CA LEU A 149 -3.02 -11.92 20.57
C LEU A 149 -2.86 -10.60 21.34
N GLY A 150 -3.73 -9.61 21.09
CA GLY A 150 -3.53 -8.24 21.60
C GLY A 150 -2.21 -7.61 21.10
N TYR A 151 -1.68 -8.09 19.98
CA TYR A 151 -0.44 -7.61 19.40
C TYR A 151 -0.72 -6.38 18.54
N VAL A 152 -0.11 -5.25 18.90
CA VAL A 152 -0.13 -4.04 18.08
C VAL A 152 1.17 -4.00 17.28
N PRO A 153 1.12 -4.09 15.93
CA PRO A 153 2.30 -3.92 15.11
C PRO A 153 2.97 -2.57 15.39
N GLU A 154 4.30 -2.57 15.53
CA GLU A 154 5.03 -1.32 15.67
C GLU A 154 4.83 -0.43 14.43
N ASP A 155 4.69 0.87 14.65
CA ASP A 155 4.67 1.86 13.57
C ASP A 155 6.01 1.79 12.80
N PRO A 156 6.01 1.43 11.51
CA PRO A 156 7.23 1.30 10.72
C PRO A 156 8.00 2.63 10.61
N TRP A 157 7.33 3.76 10.82
CA TRP A 157 7.94 5.08 10.83
C TRP A 157 8.60 5.43 12.16
N LYS A 158 8.17 4.84 13.28
CA LYS A 158 8.65 5.20 14.62
C LYS A 158 10.17 5.06 14.74
N LEU A 159 10.70 3.89 14.38
CA LEU A 159 12.14 3.61 14.46
C LEU A 159 12.95 4.49 13.50
N PHE A 160 12.46 4.67 12.28
CA PHE A 160 13.12 5.53 11.29
C PHE A 160 13.14 6.99 11.72
N ASN A 161 12.01 7.53 12.17
CA ASN A 161 11.86 8.92 12.63
C ASN A 161 12.71 9.19 13.87
N ALA A 162 12.76 8.26 14.82
CA ALA A 162 13.63 8.36 15.99
C ALA A 162 15.10 8.46 15.57
N ARG A 163 15.53 7.63 14.61
CA ARG A 163 16.90 7.62 14.09
C ARG A 163 17.23 8.91 13.32
N VAL A 164 16.34 9.39 12.47
CA VAL A 164 16.50 10.67 11.75
C VAL A 164 16.59 11.84 12.73
N SER A 165 15.72 11.88 13.72
CA SER A 165 15.69 12.96 14.73
C SER A 165 16.98 13.00 15.54
N LEU A 166 17.49 11.83 15.94
CA LEU A 166 18.74 11.70 16.71
C LEU A 166 19.98 12.13 15.91
N LEU A 167 19.99 11.91 14.59
CA LEU A 167 21.13 12.18 13.72
C LEU A 167 21.03 13.49 12.93
N LYS A 168 19.95 14.24 13.12
CA LYS A 168 19.66 15.48 12.37
C LYS A 168 20.87 16.43 12.38
N ASP A 169 21.50 16.61 13.53
CA ASP A 169 22.58 17.56 13.75
C ASP A 169 23.92 16.88 14.12
N SER A 170 24.04 15.56 13.91
CA SER A 170 25.24 14.80 14.32
C SER A 170 26.44 14.95 13.37
N VAL A 171 26.21 15.44 12.14
CA VAL A 171 27.26 15.57 11.12
C VAL A 171 27.84 16.99 11.19
N PRO A 172 29.17 17.15 11.28
CA PRO A 172 29.81 18.47 11.30
C PRO A 172 29.48 19.31 10.07
N VAL A 173 29.43 20.64 10.25
CA VAL A 173 29.23 21.60 9.16
C VAL A 173 30.31 21.43 8.08
N GLY A 174 29.91 21.47 6.80
CA GLY A 174 30.80 21.25 5.65
C GLY A 174 30.91 19.79 5.21
N TYR A 175 30.18 18.88 5.86
CA TYR A 175 30.16 17.46 5.55
C TYR A 175 28.73 16.89 5.50
N PHE A 176 28.54 15.87 4.66
CA PHE A 176 27.33 15.06 4.60
C PHE A 176 27.58 13.62 5.06
N SER A 177 26.52 12.90 5.40
CA SER A 177 26.58 11.47 5.72
C SER A 177 25.70 10.65 4.79
N ILE A 178 26.11 9.40 4.58
CA ILE A 178 25.38 8.47 3.72
C ILE A 178 24.00 8.14 4.28
N PHE A 179 23.85 8.06 5.61
CA PHE A 179 22.54 7.87 6.23
C PHE A 179 21.57 8.98 5.79
N LYS A 180 21.95 10.25 5.93
CA LYS A 180 21.12 11.39 5.53
C LYS A 180 20.75 11.33 4.05
N GLU A 181 21.71 11.09 3.17
CA GLU A 181 21.46 11.07 1.72
C GLU A 181 20.71 9.82 1.22
N SER A 182 20.67 8.73 2.00
CA SER A 182 19.90 7.53 1.67
C SER A 182 18.51 7.49 2.30
N THR A 183 18.10 8.51 3.06
CA THR A 183 16.77 8.56 3.70
C THR A 183 15.61 8.42 2.72
N GLY A 184 15.70 9.01 1.51
CA GLY A 184 14.67 8.87 0.48
C GLY A 184 14.46 7.41 0.04
N LEU A 185 15.53 6.63 -0.10
CA LEU A 185 15.43 5.20 -0.38
C LEU A 185 14.74 4.44 0.76
N VAL A 186 14.98 4.83 2.01
CA VAL A 186 14.31 4.21 3.17
C VAL A 186 12.80 4.51 3.18
N VAL A 187 12.41 5.73 2.82
CA VAL A 187 11.00 6.12 2.65
C VAL A 187 10.31 5.22 1.63
N ASP A 188 10.94 4.98 0.48
CA ASP A 188 10.38 4.11 -0.56
C ASP A 188 10.22 2.66 -0.06
N LEU A 189 11.16 2.15 0.74
CA LEU A 189 11.08 0.83 1.36
C LEU A 189 9.95 0.72 2.41
N ILE A 190 9.78 1.75 3.26
CA ILE A 190 8.69 1.79 4.24
C ILE A 190 7.33 1.78 3.52
N ASN A 191 7.18 2.61 2.49
CA ASN A 191 5.95 2.71 1.70
C ASN A 191 5.61 1.40 0.98
N ALA A 192 6.62 0.62 0.60
CA ALA A 192 6.45 -0.71 0.02
C ALA A 192 6.19 -1.81 1.06
N GLY A 193 6.09 -1.46 2.34
CA GLY A 193 5.78 -2.41 3.42
C GLY A 193 6.96 -3.26 3.86
N LEU A 194 8.21 -2.87 3.56
CA LEU A 194 9.38 -3.54 4.13
C LEU A 194 9.48 -3.15 5.62
N PRO A 195 9.48 -4.10 6.57
CA PRO A 195 9.63 -3.78 7.98
C PRO A 195 10.96 -3.06 8.23
N VAL A 196 10.92 -1.86 8.81
CA VAL A 196 12.14 -1.14 9.19
C VAL A 196 12.65 -1.70 10.51
N ASN A 197 13.86 -2.24 10.46
CA ASN A 197 14.61 -2.66 11.62
C ASN A 197 16.12 -2.57 11.32
N GLN A 198 16.92 -3.07 12.26
CA GLN A 198 18.37 -3.11 12.16
C GLN A 198 18.95 -3.82 10.92
N TYR A 199 18.16 -4.61 10.20
CA TYR A 199 18.62 -5.43 9.06
C TYR A 199 18.12 -4.96 7.70
N THR A 200 17.23 -3.96 7.64
CA THR A 200 16.49 -3.60 6.42
C THR A 200 16.78 -2.20 5.91
N ILE A 201 17.47 -1.35 6.69
CA ILE A 201 17.97 -0.06 6.21
C ILE A 201 19.25 -0.30 5.38
N PRO A 202 19.32 0.14 4.10
CA PRO A 202 20.45 -0.13 3.23
C PRO A 202 21.63 0.84 3.39
N ASP A 203 21.59 1.76 4.36
CA ASP A 203 22.62 2.79 4.59
C ASP A 203 24.04 2.22 4.76
N GLY A 204 24.19 1.08 5.43
CA GLY A 204 25.47 0.36 5.52
C GLY A 204 25.93 -0.22 4.17
N SER A 205 25.00 -0.69 3.33
CA SER A 205 25.30 -1.18 1.99
C SER A 205 25.72 -0.05 1.05
N VAL A 206 24.98 1.07 1.09
CA VAL A 206 25.31 2.29 0.34
C VAL A 206 26.67 2.81 0.80
N GLY A 207 26.87 2.98 2.12
CA GLY A 207 28.07 3.56 2.70
C GLY A 207 29.32 2.72 2.45
N GLY A 208 29.22 1.39 2.59
CA GLY A 208 30.33 0.49 2.26
C GLY A 208 30.70 0.52 0.78
N THR A 209 29.73 0.70 -0.12
CA THR A 209 30.00 0.74 -1.56
C THR A 209 30.54 2.11 -1.99
N TRP A 210 29.99 3.19 -1.44
CA TRP A 210 30.51 4.54 -1.65
C TRP A 210 31.93 4.69 -1.10
N GLY A 211 32.21 4.18 0.10
CA GLY A 211 33.55 4.23 0.69
C GLY A 211 34.61 3.53 -0.16
N ARG A 212 34.26 2.43 -0.85
CA ARG A 212 35.14 1.78 -1.83
C ARG A 212 35.31 2.61 -3.10
N TYR A 213 34.22 3.16 -3.64
CA TYR A 213 34.27 4.04 -4.82
C TYR A 213 35.13 5.29 -4.55
N TRP A 214 34.96 5.91 -3.38
CA TRP A 214 35.73 7.04 -2.88
C TRP A 214 37.24 6.77 -2.94
N THR A 215 37.68 5.65 -2.36
CA THR A 215 39.11 5.28 -2.33
C THR A 215 39.62 4.87 -3.71
N ALA A 216 38.83 4.13 -4.50
CA ALA A 216 39.26 3.64 -5.81
C ALA A 216 39.43 4.77 -6.85
N ASN A 217 38.74 5.89 -6.69
CA ASN A 217 38.81 7.04 -7.60
C ASN A 217 39.58 8.23 -7.01
N ASP A 218 40.28 8.03 -5.89
CA ASP A 218 41.04 9.06 -5.18
C ASP A 218 40.25 10.38 -4.98
N LEU A 219 38.98 10.24 -4.59
CA LEU A 219 38.10 11.41 -4.47
C LEU A 219 38.53 12.37 -3.35
N ALA A 220 39.35 11.90 -2.41
CA ALA A 220 39.95 12.73 -1.37
C ALA A 220 40.86 13.82 -1.97
N ALA A 221 41.64 13.50 -3.02
CA ALA A 221 42.48 14.47 -3.69
C ALA A 221 41.67 15.59 -4.38
N LYS A 222 40.44 15.30 -4.80
CA LYS A 222 39.56 16.26 -5.49
C LYS A 222 38.69 17.08 -4.53
N TYR A 223 38.11 16.44 -3.52
CA TYR A 223 37.06 17.03 -2.69
C TYR A 223 37.49 17.24 -1.22
N GLY A 224 38.68 16.79 -0.82
CA GLY A 224 39.16 16.78 0.56
C GLY A 224 38.89 15.47 1.30
N ASP A 225 39.58 15.25 2.41
CA ASP A 225 39.46 14.01 3.18
C ASP A 225 38.07 13.83 3.82
N ARG A 226 37.62 12.58 3.87
CA ARG A 226 36.47 12.19 4.72
C ARG A 226 36.89 12.18 6.18
N ILE A 227 35.95 12.49 7.08
CA ILE A 227 36.16 12.46 8.53
C ILE A 227 35.29 11.41 9.20
N GLU A 228 35.58 11.09 10.45
CA GLU A 228 34.69 10.29 11.30
C GLU A 228 33.79 11.21 12.16
N TYR A 229 32.55 10.78 12.38
CA TYR A 229 31.64 11.41 13.35
C TYR A 229 30.96 10.35 14.22
N LEU A 230 30.43 10.80 15.36
CA LEU A 230 29.68 9.94 16.29
C LEU A 230 28.26 9.71 15.76
N HIS A 231 27.94 8.45 15.53
CA HIS A 231 26.64 7.98 15.08
C HIS A 231 25.94 7.26 16.23
N TYR A 232 24.74 7.73 16.59
CA TYR A 232 23.93 7.13 17.65
C TYR A 232 22.73 6.39 17.06
N TYR A 233 22.39 5.27 17.68
CA TYR A 233 21.15 4.54 17.44
C TYR A 233 20.14 4.79 18.57
N PRO A 234 18.84 4.95 18.29
CA PRO A 234 17.80 4.99 19.33
C PRO A 234 17.84 3.75 20.22
N SER A 235 17.42 3.86 21.49
CA SER A 235 17.45 2.77 22.49
C SER A 235 16.75 1.48 22.03
N GLU A 236 15.76 1.62 21.16
CA GLU A 236 14.94 0.55 20.59
C GLU A 236 15.71 -0.28 19.56
N TYR A 237 16.83 0.23 19.04
CA TYR A 237 17.76 -0.53 18.19
C TYR A 237 18.72 -1.33 19.06
N PRO A 238 18.95 -2.62 18.77
CA PRO A 238 19.98 -3.41 19.46
C PRO A 238 21.39 -2.81 19.33
N GLN A 239 21.66 -2.07 18.25
CA GLN A 239 22.91 -1.31 18.07
C GLN A 239 23.14 -0.23 19.12
N SER A 240 22.09 0.21 19.83
CA SER A 240 22.25 1.24 20.87
C SER A 240 23.14 0.77 22.02
N ALA A 241 23.26 -0.55 22.24
CA ALA A 241 24.17 -1.13 23.21
C ALA A 241 25.65 -0.80 22.95
N SER A 242 26.02 -0.44 21.71
CA SER A 242 27.38 -0.04 21.33
C SER A 242 27.50 1.45 20.95
N ASN A 243 26.54 2.28 21.36
CA ASN A 243 26.63 3.71 21.13
C ASN A 243 27.79 4.38 21.92
N PRO A 244 28.44 5.40 21.35
CA PRO A 244 28.34 5.84 19.96
C PRO A 244 29.11 4.91 19.01
N GLN A 245 28.58 4.73 17.81
CA GLN A 245 29.31 4.11 16.70
C GLN A 245 30.07 5.17 15.88
N ARG A 246 31.08 4.74 15.12
CA ARG A 246 31.82 5.64 14.21
C ARG A 246 31.32 5.47 12.79
N ALA A 247 31.05 6.59 12.12
CA ALA A 247 30.65 6.62 10.72
C ALA A 247 31.45 7.67 9.95
N ASN A 248 31.63 7.46 8.64
CA ASN A 248 32.28 8.44 7.78
C ASN A 248 31.31 9.57 7.41
N ALA A 249 31.80 10.80 7.44
CA ALA A 249 31.21 11.97 6.82
C ALA A 249 32.13 12.47 5.70
N TYR A 250 31.54 12.93 4.60
CA TYR A 250 32.24 13.30 3.37
C TYR A 250 32.05 14.79 3.12
N PRO A 251 33.05 15.51 2.57
CA PRO A 251 32.92 16.94 2.29
C PRO A 251 31.71 17.25 1.41
N ASP A 252 30.98 18.33 1.73
CA ASP A 252 29.78 18.75 0.98
C ASP A 252 30.07 19.00 -0.51
N HIS A 253 31.30 19.38 -0.85
CA HIS A 253 31.75 19.53 -2.23
C HIS A 253 31.65 18.25 -3.07
N ALA A 254 31.67 17.06 -2.44
CA ALA A 254 31.48 15.79 -3.12
C ALA A 254 30.02 15.35 -3.24
N LEU A 255 29.06 16.14 -2.74
CA LEU A 255 27.65 15.72 -2.67
C LEU A 255 27.02 15.47 -4.04
N ALA A 256 27.34 16.32 -5.03
CA ALA A 256 26.86 16.13 -6.40
C ALA A 256 27.42 14.83 -7.03
N GLU A 257 28.70 14.52 -6.78
CA GLU A 257 29.35 13.27 -7.20
C GLU A 257 28.63 12.06 -6.57
N PHE A 258 28.39 12.12 -5.26
CA PHE A 258 27.68 11.07 -4.55
C PHE A 258 26.29 10.83 -5.13
N ARG A 259 25.49 11.88 -5.32
CA ARG A 259 24.12 11.74 -5.86
C ARG A 259 24.14 11.19 -7.28
N HIS A 260 25.04 11.68 -8.13
CA HIS A 260 25.20 11.14 -9.47
C HIS A 260 25.54 9.65 -9.42
N TRP A 261 26.58 9.27 -8.68
CA TRP A 261 26.98 7.87 -8.49
C TRP A 261 25.85 7.01 -7.89
N PHE A 262 25.10 7.53 -6.92
CA PHE A 262 24.02 6.82 -6.26
C PHE A 262 22.94 6.45 -7.28
N HIS A 263 22.53 7.38 -8.13
CA HIS A 263 21.52 7.19 -9.16
C HIS A 263 21.99 6.41 -10.38
N THR A 264 23.24 6.58 -10.84
CA THR A 264 23.72 5.93 -12.07
C THR A 264 24.42 4.61 -11.83
N THR A 265 24.89 4.36 -10.60
CA THR A 265 25.68 3.17 -10.28
C THR A 265 25.02 2.32 -9.19
N TYR A 266 24.78 2.88 -7.99
CA TYR A 266 24.30 2.06 -6.87
C TYR A 266 22.87 1.55 -7.09
N LEU A 267 21.93 2.45 -7.39
CA LEU A 267 20.52 2.12 -7.56
C LEU A 267 20.27 1.17 -8.75
N PRO A 268 20.94 1.28 -9.90
CA PRO A 268 20.72 0.35 -11.01
C PRO A 268 21.43 -1.01 -10.84
N THR A 269 22.57 -1.06 -10.13
CA THR A 269 23.43 -2.27 -10.15
C THR A 269 23.53 -3.01 -8.82
N LYS A 270 23.39 -2.33 -7.68
CA LYS A 270 23.56 -2.92 -6.33
C LYS A 270 22.25 -3.09 -5.60
N TYR A 271 21.36 -2.09 -5.70
CA TYR A 271 20.09 -2.11 -5.03
C TYR A 271 19.16 -3.27 -5.46
N PRO A 272 19.04 -3.66 -6.74
CA PRO A 272 18.19 -4.78 -7.15
C PRO A 272 18.56 -6.10 -6.47
N ALA A 273 19.86 -6.39 -6.42
CA ALA A 273 20.38 -7.57 -5.73
C ALA A 273 20.16 -7.50 -4.20
N TYR A 274 20.20 -6.30 -3.62
CA TYR A 274 19.90 -6.09 -2.20
C TYR A 274 18.44 -6.41 -1.89
N ILE A 275 17.49 -5.81 -2.62
CA ILE A 275 16.05 -5.96 -2.33
C ILE A 275 15.54 -7.37 -2.65
N LEU A 276 16.06 -8.03 -3.68
CA LEU A 276 15.71 -9.42 -4.00
C LEU A 276 16.09 -10.40 -2.87
N LYS A 277 17.20 -10.15 -2.17
CA LYS A 277 17.58 -10.95 -0.98
C LYS A 277 16.63 -10.73 0.21
N LYS A 278 15.85 -9.65 0.19
CA LYS A 278 14.86 -9.28 1.21
C LYS A 278 13.43 -9.61 0.78
N ALA A 279 13.24 -10.27 -0.36
CA ALA A 279 11.92 -10.59 -0.90
C ALA A 279 11.01 -11.31 0.10
N SER A 280 11.52 -12.22 0.92
CA SER A 280 10.72 -12.93 1.93
C SER A 280 10.17 -12.04 3.05
N LEU A 281 10.68 -10.82 3.21
CA LEU A 281 10.22 -9.84 4.20
C LEU A 281 9.16 -8.89 3.64
N LEU A 282 8.89 -8.94 2.32
CA LEU A 282 7.89 -8.09 1.68
C LEU A 282 6.53 -8.82 1.61
N PRO A 283 5.40 -8.11 1.78
CA PRO A 283 4.07 -8.70 1.68
C PRO A 283 3.83 -9.47 0.37
N GLY A 284 4.16 -8.88 -0.79
CA GLY A 284 4.05 -9.53 -2.10
C GLY A 284 5.28 -10.32 -2.53
N GLY A 285 6.23 -10.56 -1.61
CA GLY A 285 7.34 -11.47 -1.84
C GLY A 285 8.29 -11.00 -2.95
N VAL A 286 8.63 -11.92 -3.85
CA VAL A 286 9.50 -11.65 -5.01
C VAL A 286 8.86 -10.67 -6.00
N GLY A 287 7.52 -10.61 -6.07
CA GLY A 287 6.80 -9.67 -6.94
C GLY A 287 7.10 -8.22 -6.56
N ASP A 288 6.84 -7.88 -5.30
CA ASP A 288 7.12 -6.55 -4.75
C ASP A 288 8.60 -6.21 -4.82
N ALA A 289 9.48 -7.18 -4.52
CA ALA A 289 10.93 -6.98 -4.62
C ALA A 289 11.37 -6.58 -6.04
N ARG A 290 10.77 -7.18 -7.08
CA ARG A 290 11.03 -6.83 -8.48
C ARG A 290 10.49 -5.46 -8.83
N GLN A 291 9.30 -5.10 -8.37
CA GLN A 291 8.73 -3.76 -8.59
C GLN A 291 9.60 -2.67 -7.95
N LEU A 292 10.05 -2.89 -6.72
CA LEU A 292 10.98 -2.00 -6.03
C LEU A 292 12.32 -1.87 -6.77
N ALA A 293 12.87 -2.99 -7.25
CA ALA A 293 14.09 -2.97 -8.04
C ALA A 293 13.95 -2.15 -9.34
N ALA A 294 12.80 -2.28 -10.00
CA ALA A 294 12.50 -1.57 -11.25
C ALA A 294 12.25 -0.07 -11.07
N MET A 295 11.93 0.40 -9.86
CA MET A 295 11.64 1.81 -9.56
C MET A 295 12.77 2.77 -9.96
N TYR A 296 14.02 2.28 -9.93
CA TYR A 296 15.20 3.07 -10.25
C TYR A 296 15.90 2.63 -11.54
N GLU A 297 15.24 1.81 -12.36
CA GLU A 297 15.72 1.57 -13.71
C GLU A 297 15.65 2.87 -14.53
N PRO A 298 16.65 3.17 -15.38
CA PRO A 298 16.61 4.33 -16.24
C PRO A 298 15.33 4.30 -17.09
N LYS A 299 14.47 5.32 -16.94
CA LYS A 299 13.31 5.46 -17.83
C LYS A 299 13.82 5.63 -19.25
N ALA A 300 13.39 4.78 -20.17
CA ALA A 300 13.61 5.02 -21.58
C ALA A 300 13.02 6.39 -21.93
N ILE A 301 13.83 7.28 -22.50
CA ILE A 301 13.32 8.51 -23.08
C ILE A 301 12.46 8.05 -24.26
N GLU A 302 11.16 8.35 -24.23
CA GLU A 302 10.33 8.21 -25.43
C GLU A 302 10.92 9.13 -26.49
N ASP A 303 11.60 8.56 -27.47
CA ASP A 303 11.97 9.25 -28.70
C ASP A 303 10.68 9.74 -29.35
N SER A 304 10.31 10.98 -29.07
CA SER A 304 9.26 11.68 -29.80
C SER A 304 9.76 11.88 -31.22
N ARG A 305 9.35 10.99 -32.12
CA ARG A 305 9.43 11.16 -33.58
C ARG A 305 8.05 11.03 -34.19
#